data_AF-A0A7I8CYL0-F1
#
_entry.id   AF-A0A7I8CYL0-F1
#
_cell.length_a   1.000
_cell.length_b   1.000
_cell.length_c   1.000
_cell.angle_alpha   90.00
_cell.angle_beta   90.00
_cell.angle_gamma   90.00
#
_symmetry.space_group_name_H-M   'P 1'
#
loop_
_entity.id
_entity.type
_entity.pdbx_description
1 polymer ?
#
loop_
_entity_poly.entity_id
_entity_poly.type
_entity_poly.pdbx_seq_one_letter_code
_entity_poly.pdbx_strand_id
1 'polypeptide(L)'
;MSRSVSLLSVLVLLALTVRANAAMRLDTPDFPAPRDATTGPPLANRSAGTDQLLRQYNLEPGSEKAQTVLKWVHRIRSDPTIAANLPDDADGVGDIFLDPEKQQILMSDGIARLDAADRLQYVKLITRLLDELVPVNCYGLSDMSAVMMRVRLLDMSNADVDQYLGLLYKVVLSYASGAPIQTPTRDQSAAGQARLSQAIAAELQADPDSLDRYAYYASHPSAATPADTCWMTRVTMHAIIAMPGPERDYVLLPSIRERDHAAESRGNRVPDTAQPPSAEPQMHGP
;
A
#
# COMPACT_ATOMS: atom_id res chain seq x y z
N MET A 1 -2.89 -21.05 51.34
CA MET A 1 -3.86 -20.07 50.78
C MET A 1 -3.18 -19.37 49.63
N SER A 2 -3.45 -19.84 48.41
CA SER A 2 -2.82 -19.38 47.17
C SER A 2 -3.62 -18.20 46.61
N ARG A 3 -2.96 -17.08 46.32
CA ARG A 3 -3.59 -15.94 45.62
C ARG A 3 -3.08 -15.94 44.18
N SER A 4 -3.92 -16.51 43.32
CA SER A 4 -3.87 -16.35 41.87
C SER A 4 -4.01 -14.87 41.52
N VAL A 5 -2.94 -14.26 41.01
CA VAL A 5 -3.02 -12.97 40.33
C VAL A 5 -3.31 -13.27 38.86
N SER A 6 -4.50 -12.88 38.42
CA SER A 6 -5.02 -13.10 37.07
C SER A 6 -4.12 -12.51 35.99
N LEU A 7 -3.48 -13.40 35.23
CA LEU A 7 -2.67 -13.16 34.02
C LEU A 7 -3.52 -12.88 32.75
N LEU A 8 -4.78 -12.46 32.89
CA LEU A 8 -5.77 -12.47 31.80
C LEU A 8 -6.11 -11.11 31.17
N SER A 9 -5.36 -10.06 31.48
CA SER A 9 -5.67 -8.69 31.02
C SER A 9 -4.65 -8.03 30.07
N VAL A 10 -3.73 -8.80 29.44
CA VAL A 10 -2.69 -8.25 28.54
C VAL A 10 -2.83 -8.75 27.09
N LEU A 11 -4.06 -9.03 26.63
CA LEU A 11 -4.32 -9.62 25.30
C LEU A 11 -5.16 -8.72 24.37
N VAL A 12 -5.01 -7.41 24.50
CA VAL A 12 -5.65 -6.43 23.59
C VAL A 12 -4.73 -5.24 23.43
N LEU A 13 -3.80 -5.25 22.47
CA LEU A 13 -3.15 -4.07 21.84
C LEU A 13 -1.96 -4.53 20.97
N LEU A 14 -2.25 -5.12 19.81
CA LEU A 14 -1.27 -5.32 18.75
C LEU A 14 -1.97 -5.03 17.41
N ALA A 15 -2.39 -3.77 17.26
CA ALA A 15 -2.69 -3.16 15.97
C ALA A 15 -1.43 -2.36 15.58
N LEU A 16 -0.50 -3.02 14.90
CA LEU A 16 0.68 -2.36 14.36
C LEU A 16 0.24 -1.45 13.21
N THR A 17 0.33 -0.15 13.43
CA THR A 17 0.16 0.88 12.40
C THR A 17 1.38 0.93 11.48
N VAL A 18 1.58 -0.12 10.68
CA VAL A 18 2.50 -0.07 9.53
C VAL A 18 1.72 0.49 8.34
N ARG A 19 1.82 1.81 8.17
CA ARG A 19 1.32 2.50 6.96
C ARG A 19 2.30 2.21 5.83
N ALA A 20 1.89 1.38 4.87
CA ALA A 20 2.68 1.11 3.67
C ALA A 20 1.86 1.47 2.42
N ASN A 21 1.85 2.73 1.99
CA ASN A 21 1.49 3.04 0.60
C ASN A 21 2.72 2.75 -0.26
N ALA A 22 2.72 1.60 -0.92
CA ALA A 22 3.65 1.31 -2.00
C ALA A 22 2.93 1.55 -3.32
N ALA A 23 2.88 2.81 -3.73
CA ALA A 23 2.79 3.13 -5.15
C ALA A 23 4.14 3.71 -5.55
N MET A 24 4.87 2.96 -6.37
CA MET A 24 6.10 3.46 -6.97
C MET A 24 5.72 4.58 -7.92
N ARG A 25 6.33 5.75 -7.78
CA ARG A 25 6.11 6.84 -8.72
C ARG A 25 6.85 6.54 -10.03
N LEU A 26 6.15 6.68 -11.16
CA LEU A 26 6.76 7.32 -12.32
C LEU A 26 6.77 8.83 -11.99
N ASP A 27 7.94 9.49 -12.06
CA ASP A 27 8.03 10.94 -11.85
C ASP A 27 7.25 11.70 -12.94
N THR A 28 6.11 12.32 -12.60
CA THR A 28 5.20 13.01 -13.54
C THR A 28 5.54 14.50 -13.71
N PRO A 29 5.65 14.98 -14.97
CA PRO A 29 5.15 16.29 -15.39
C PRO A 29 3.88 16.13 -16.26
N ASP A 30 3.01 17.14 -16.20
CA ASP A 30 1.65 17.24 -16.78
C ASP A 30 1.38 16.41 -18.05
N PHE A 31 0.32 15.59 -17.99
CA PHE A 31 -0.30 14.97 -19.16
C PHE A 31 -1.15 16.00 -19.93
N PRO A 32 -0.84 16.34 -21.19
CA PRO A 32 -1.79 17.08 -22.00
C PRO A 32 -2.92 16.14 -22.44
N ALA A 33 -4.14 16.42 -21.99
CA ALA A 33 -5.36 15.77 -22.46
C ALA A 33 -5.48 15.89 -24.00
N PRO A 34 -5.77 14.82 -24.74
CA PRO A 34 -6.11 14.92 -26.16
C PRO A 34 -7.50 15.57 -26.29
N ARG A 35 -7.54 16.82 -26.78
CA ARG A 35 -8.77 17.44 -27.27
C ARG A 35 -9.20 16.83 -28.61
N ASP A 36 -10.50 16.87 -28.83
CA ASP A 36 -11.28 16.22 -29.89
C ASP A 36 -10.72 16.24 -31.33
N ALA A 37 -11.01 15.09 -31.97
CA ALA A 37 -11.46 14.87 -33.35
C ALA A 37 -10.49 14.99 -34.57
N THR A 38 -10.65 13.97 -35.42
CA THR A 38 -10.45 13.95 -36.89
C THR A 38 -9.06 13.63 -37.43
N THR A 39 -8.99 12.54 -38.21
CA THR A 39 -7.84 12.08 -39.04
C THR A 39 -6.58 11.66 -38.27
N GLY A 40 -6.41 10.34 -38.11
CA GLY A 40 -5.23 9.77 -37.46
C GLY A 40 -3.93 10.10 -38.22
N PRO A 41 -2.88 10.60 -37.55
CA PRO A 41 -1.59 10.82 -38.18
C PRO A 41 -0.90 9.47 -38.50
N PRO A 42 0.05 9.44 -39.46
CA PRO A 42 0.75 8.23 -39.86
C PRO A 42 1.44 7.57 -38.65
N LEU A 43 1.54 6.23 -38.67
CA LEU A 43 2.10 5.37 -37.61
C LEU A 43 3.44 5.88 -37.03
N ALA A 44 4.27 6.55 -37.83
CA ALA A 44 5.54 7.14 -37.41
C ALA A 44 5.42 8.28 -36.38
N ASN A 45 4.34 9.07 -36.42
CA ASN A 45 4.12 10.15 -35.44
C ASN A 45 3.65 9.62 -34.09
N ARG A 46 2.95 8.48 -34.08
CA ARG A 46 2.50 7.83 -32.84
C ARG A 46 3.68 7.16 -32.12
N SER A 47 4.58 6.49 -32.84
CA SER A 47 5.80 5.92 -32.26
C SER A 47 6.76 7.00 -31.74
N ALA A 48 6.95 8.10 -32.47
CA ALA A 48 7.79 9.22 -32.01
C ALA A 48 7.25 9.87 -30.72
N GLY A 49 5.92 10.03 -30.59
CA GLY A 49 5.31 10.55 -29.38
C GLY A 49 5.43 9.59 -28.18
N THR A 50 5.27 8.28 -28.39
CA THR A 50 5.48 7.27 -27.35
C THR A 50 6.95 7.20 -26.91
N ASP A 51 7.90 7.26 -27.86
CA ASP A 51 9.33 7.23 -27.55
C ASP A 51 9.77 8.47 -26.77
N GLN A 52 9.23 9.64 -27.11
CA GLN A 52 9.47 10.88 -26.36
C GLN A 52 8.94 10.78 -24.94
N LEU A 53 7.74 10.22 -24.74
CA LEU A 53 7.15 10.01 -23.43
C LEU A 53 8.00 9.04 -22.60
N LEU A 54 8.40 7.90 -23.16
CA LEU A 54 9.27 6.94 -22.47
C LEU A 54 10.58 7.59 -21.99
N ARG A 55 11.21 8.42 -22.84
CA ARG A 55 12.42 9.16 -22.48
C ARG A 55 12.20 10.17 -21.36
N GLN A 56 11.05 10.83 -21.29
CA GLN A 56 10.71 11.75 -20.19
C GLN A 56 10.71 11.02 -18.84
N TYR A 57 10.33 9.74 -18.82
CA TYR A 57 10.36 8.88 -17.65
C TYR A 57 11.66 8.07 -17.49
N ASN A 58 12.72 8.45 -18.22
CA ASN A 58 14.01 7.77 -18.27
C ASN A 58 13.91 6.27 -18.64
N LEU A 59 12.87 5.89 -19.37
CA LEU A 59 12.75 4.57 -19.98
C LEU A 59 13.34 4.63 -21.39
N GLU A 60 14.36 3.81 -21.65
CA GLU A 60 14.95 3.71 -22.97
C GLU A 60 13.94 3.10 -23.96
N PRO A 61 13.57 3.79 -25.06
CA PRO A 61 12.68 3.23 -26.06
C PRO A 61 13.24 1.93 -26.64
N GLY A 62 12.38 0.91 -26.76
CA GLY A 62 12.78 -0.41 -27.24
C GLY A 62 13.41 -1.33 -26.19
N SER A 63 13.77 -0.81 -24.99
CA SER A 63 14.21 -1.66 -23.88
C SER A 63 13.11 -2.63 -23.44
N GLU A 64 13.50 -3.76 -22.85
CA GLU A 64 12.56 -4.75 -22.30
C GLU A 64 11.59 -4.10 -21.30
N LYS A 65 12.11 -3.25 -20.40
CA LYS A 65 11.30 -2.51 -19.41
C LYS A 65 10.27 -1.60 -20.07
N ALA A 66 10.66 -0.86 -21.12
CA ALA A 66 9.72 -0.03 -21.88
C ALA A 66 8.63 -0.87 -22.57
N GLN A 67 8.99 -2.02 -23.16
CA GLN A 67 8.03 -2.94 -23.77
C GLN A 67 7.04 -3.49 -22.74
N THR A 68 7.51 -3.86 -21.54
CA THR A 68 6.65 -4.33 -20.45
C THR A 68 5.66 -3.26 -20.00
N VAL A 69 6.11 -2.01 -19.83
CA VAL A 69 5.23 -0.87 -19.49
C VAL A 69 4.17 -0.67 -20.57
N LEU A 70 4.56 -0.63 -21.85
CA LEU A 70 3.61 -0.46 -22.95
C LEU A 70 2.59 -1.59 -23.04
N LYS A 71 3.03 -2.85 -22.85
CA LYS A 71 2.16 -4.02 -22.79
C LYS A 71 1.17 -3.91 -21.64
N TRP A 72 1.61 -3.47 -20.47
CA TRP A 72 0.75 -3.26 -19.31
C TRP A 72 -0.31 -2.18 -19.57
N VAL A 73 0.09 -1.02 -20.10
CA VAL A 73 -0.84 0.08 -20.46
C VAL A 73 -1.88 -0.41 -21.46
N HIS A 74 -1.44 -1.11 -22.51
CA HIS A 74 -2.36 -1.68 -23.50
C HIS A 74 -3.34 -2.65 -22.85
N ARG A 75 -2.85 -3.54 -21.98
CA ARG A 75 -3.67 -4.52 -21.28
C ARG A 75 -4.77 -3.87 -20.45
N ILE A 76 -4.43 -2.86 -19.64
CA ILE A 76 -5.38 -2.08 -18.83
C ILE A 76 -6.45 -1.45 -19.72
N ARG A 77 -6.04 -0.78 -20.80
CA ARG A 77 -6.97 -0.07 -21.70
C ARG A 77 -7.90 -0.99 -22.50
N SER A 78 -7.43 -2.20 -22.80
CA SER A 78 -8.20 -3.19 -23.57
C SER A 78 -9.10 -4.08 -22.72
N ASP A 79 -8.99 -4.01 -21.39
CA ASP A 79 -9.72 -4.91 -20.49
C ASP A 79 -11.19 -4.45 -20.34
N PRO A 80 -12.18 -5.28 -20.74
CA PRO A 80 -13.58 -4.89 -20.74
C PRO A 80 -14.14 -4.70 -19.33
N THR A 81 -13.62 -5.42 -18.32
CA THR A 81 -14.07 -5.26 -16.93
C THR A 81 -13.57 -3.95 -16.36
N ILE A 82 -12.33 -3.57 -16.65
CA ILE A 82 -11.77 -2.28 -16.22
C ILE A 82 -12.51 -1.13 -16.90
N ALA A 83 -12.66 -1.20 -18.23
CA ALA A 83 -13.33 -0.15 -19.01
C ALA A 83 -14.79 0.06 -18.59
N ALA A 84 -15.51 -1.01 -18.23
CA ALA A 84 -16.93 -0.89 -17.87
C ALA A 84 -17.18 -0.38 -16.44
N ASN A 85 -16.21 -0.46 -15.52
CA ASN A 85 -16.45 -0.27 -14.09
C ASN A 85 -15.59 0.81 -13.42
N LEU A 86 -14.65 1.43 -14.12
CA LEU A 86 -13.94 2.61 -13.63
C LEU A 86 -14.51 3.89 -14.24
N PRO A 87 -14.55 5.01 -13.48
CA PRO A 87 -15.01 6.30 -14.02
C PRO A 87 -14.16 6.70 -15.22
N ASP A 88 -14.76 7.31 -16.25
CA ASP A 88 -14.12 7.79 -17.48
C ASP A 88 -13.39 6.71 -18.33
N ASP A 89 -13.97 5.50 -18.38
CA ASP A 89 -13.50 4.36 -19.17
C ASP A 89 -12.02 3.99 -18.90
N ALA A 90 -11.28 3.55 -19.93
CA ALA A 90 -9.88 3.14 -19.83
C ALA A 90 -8.90 4.28 -19.47
N ASP A 91 -9.29 5.55 -19.67
CA ASP A 91 -8.44 6.71 -19.38
C ASP A 91 -8.58 7.19 -17.93
N GLY A 92 -9.69 6.91 -17.25
CA GLY A 92 -9.87 7.26 -15.83
C GLY A 92 -9.03 6.43 -14.85
N VAL A 93 -8.39 5.34 -15.30
CA VAL A 93 -7.30 4.71 -14.55
C VAL A 93 -6.16 5.71 -14.32
N GLY A 94 -5.82 6.51 -15.34
CA GLY A 94 -4.80 7.55 -15.22
C GLY A 94 -5.11 8.54 -14.11
N ASP A 95 -6.35 9.03 -14.06
CA ASP A 95 -6.80 9.99 -13.05
C ASP A 95 -6.79 9.41 -11.63
N ILE A 96 -7.14 8.13 -11.47
CA ILE A 96 -7.01 7.44 -10.18
C ILE A 96 -5.55 7.40 -9.71
N PHE A 97 -4.60 7.17 -10.62
CA PHE A 97 -3.17 7.14 -10.27
C PHE A 97 -2.55 8.53 -10.07
N LEU A 98 -3.20 9.60 -10.54
CA LEU A 98 -2.80 10.99 -10.32
C LEU A 98 -3.29 11.54 -8.97
N ASP A 99 -4.37 10.97 -8.43
CA ASP A 99 -4.92 11.33 -7.13
C ASP A 99 -4.42 10.35 -6.04
N PRO A 100 -3.57 10.80 -5.09
CA PRO A 100 -3.00 9.91 -4.07
C PRO A 100 -4.04 9.20 -3.19
N GLU A 101 -5.20 9.80 -2.94
CA GLU A 101 -6.25 9.21 -2.12
C GLU A 101 -6.98 8.11 -2.89
N LYS A 102 -7.38 8.39 -4.14
CA LYS A 102 -8.01 7.37 -5.00
C LYS A 102 -7.05 6.23 -5.30
N GLN A 103 -5.77 6.53 -5.53
CA GLN A 103 -4.72 5.53 -5.70
C GLN A 103 -4.62 4.64 -4.46
N GLN A 104 -4.62 5.24 -3.26
CA GLN A 104 -4.56 4.48 -2.02
C GLN A 104 -5.76 3.53 -1.89
N ILE A 105 -6.97 4.03 -2.11
CA ILE A 105 -8.20 3.23 -2.06
C ILE A 105 -8.13 2.10 -3.08
N LEU A 106 -7.81 2.38 -4.34
CA LEU A 106 -7.69 1.35 -5.37
C LEU A 106 -6.70 0.25 -4.97
N MET A 107 -5.55 0.64 -4.41
CA MET A 107 -4.52 -0.30 -3.99
C MET A 107 -4.97 -1.13 -2.79
N SER A 108 -5.47 -0.52 -1.71
CA SER A 108 -5.91 -1.26 -0.52
C SER A 108 -7.05 -2.22 -0.85
N ASP A 109 -8.09 -1.72 -1.53
CA ASP A 109 -9.25 -2.51 -1.88
C ASP A 109 -8.94 -3.58 -2.93
N GLY A 110 -8.16 -3.25 -3.96
CA GLY A 110 -7.77 -4.19 -5.00
C GLY A 110 -6.93 -5.34 -4.44
N ILE A 111 -5.95 -5.06 -3.57
CA ILE A 111 -5.14 -6.10 -2.91
C ILE A 111 -5.99 -6.97 -2.00
N ALA A 112 -6.92 -6.38 -1.23
CA ALA A 112 -7.80 -7.13 -0.35
C ALA A 112 -8.71 -8.12 -1.11
N ARG A 113 -9.02 -7.83 -2.38
CA ARG A 113 -9.87 -8.64 -3.28
C ARG A 113 -9.12 -9.68 -4.10
N LEU A 114 -7.78 -9.67 -4.09
CA LEU A 114 -6.98 -10.71 -4.74
C LEU A 114 -7.29 -12.08 -4.14
N ASP A 115 -6.88 -13.16 -4.80
CA ASP A 115 -6.83 -14.47 -4.13
C ASP A 115 -5.64 -14.54 -3.15
N ALA A 116 -5.62 -15.58 -2.31
CA ALA A 116 -4.59 -15.74 -1.28
C ALA A 116 -3.18 -15.94 -1.87
N ALA A 117 -3.08 -16.55 -3.06
CA ALA A 117 -1.79 -16.79 -3.70
C ALA A 117 -1.22 -15.48 -4.24
N ASP A 118 -2.06 -14.64 -4.86
CA ASP A 118 -1.67 -13.34 -5.39
C ASP A 118 -1.36 -12.32 -4.29
N ARG A 119 -2.10 -12.34 -3.17
CA ARG A 119 -1.71 -11.58 -1.97
C ARG A 119 -0.32 -11.96 -1.47
N LEU A 120 0.00 -13.26 -1.41
CA LEU A 120 1.33 -13.71 -1.04
C LEU A 120 2.40 -13.23 -2.03
N GLN A 121 2.12 -13.29 -3.34
CA GLN A 121 3.06 -12.79 -4.34
C GLN A 121 3.31 -11.29 -4.20
N TYR A 122 2.28 -10.51 -3.90
CA TYR A 122 2.42 -9.08 -3.61
C TYR A 122 3.33 -8.84 -2.40
N VAL A 123 3.10 -9.54 -1.28
CA VAL A 123 3.92 -9.38 -0.07
C VAL A 123 5.37 -9.79 -0.33
N LYS A 124 5.60 -10.90 -1.04
CA LYS A 124 6.94 -11.35 -1.43
C LYS A 124 7.68 -10.32 -2.29
N LEU A 125 6.99 -9.74 -3.26
CA LEU A 125 7.57 -8.71 -4.11
C LEU A 125 7.97 -7.47 -3.28
N ILE A 126 7.04 -6.93 -2.48
CA ILE A 126 7.34 -5.75 -1.64
C ILE A 126 8.48 -6.03 -0.67
N THR A 127 8.54 -7.23 -0.08
CA THR A 127 9.63 -7.64 0.82
C THR A 127 10.97 -7.67 0.10
N ARG A 128 11.03 -8.26 -1.10
CA ARG A 128 12.24 -8.26 -1.93
C ARG A 128 12.70 -6.84 -2.28
N LEU A 129 11.77 -5.97 -2.67
CA LEU A 129 12.08 -4.58 -2.99
C LEU A 129 12.60 -3.80 -1.78
N LEU A 130 12.06 -4.06 -0.59
CA LEU A 130 12.63 -3.56 0.65
C LEU A 130 14.07 -4.08 0.78
N ASP A 131 14.30 -5.40 0.70
CA ASP A 131 15.61 -6.07 0.86
C ASP A 131 16.69 -5.54 -0.06
N GLU A 132 16.34 -5.28 -1.32
CA GLU A 132 17.32 -4.95 -2.33
C GLU A 132 17.49 -3.44 -2.55
N LEU A 133 16.40 -2.66 -2.44
CA LEU A 133 16.37 -1.27 -2.91
C LEU A 133 16.22 -0.23 -1.80
N VAL A 134 15.90 -0.65 -0.57
CA VAL A 134 15.72 0.27 0.55
C VAL A 134 16.92 0.20 1.50
N PRO A 135 17.59 1.32 1.80
CA PRO A 135 18.70 1.32 2.74
C PRO A 135 18.21 0.98 4.16
N VAL A 136 19.12 0.49 5.00
CA VAL A 136 18.82 0.05 6.37
C VAL A 136 18.16 1.12 7.24
N ASN A 137 18.41 2.40 6.96
CA ASN A 137 17.83 3.53 7.68
C ASN A 137 16.53 4.06 7.06
N CYS A 138 15.95 3.35 6.08
CA CYS A 138 14.71 3.73 5.40
C CYS A 138 14.74 5.18 4.85
N TYR A 139 15.89 5.61 4.34
CA TYR A 139 16.10 6.99 3.84
C TYR A 139 15.85 8.07 4.91
N GLY A 140 15.96 7.71 6.19
CA GLY A 140 15.65 8.59 7.32
C GLY A 140 14.15 8.80 7.57
N LEU A 141 13.27 7.96 6.99
CA LEU A 141 11.83 8.03 7.19
C LEU A 141 11.31 6.89 8.06
N SER A 142 10.38 7.20 8.96
CA SER A 142 9.61 6.20 9.72
C SER A 142 8.27 5.87 9.06
N ASP A 143 7.84 6.60 8.03
CA ASP A 143 6.63 6.28 7.27
C ASP A 143 6.98 5.33 6.12
N MET A 144 6.64 4.04 6.29
CA MET A 144 6.93 3.01 5.29
C MET A 144 6.23 3.26 3.95
N SER A 145 5.14 4.03 3.93
CA SER A 145 4.57 4.52 2.68
C SER A 145 5.57 5.39 1.93
N ALA A 146 6.07 6.41 2.62
CA ALA A 146 6.97 7.37 2.03
C ALA A 146 8.33 6.74 1.66
N VAL A 147 8.74 5.69 2.39
CA VAL A 147 9.86 4.82 2.00
C VAL A 147 9.58 4.12 0.67
N MET A 148 8.46 3.42 0.55
CA MET A 148 8.14 2.64 -0.65
C MET A 148 7.89 3.53 -1.88
N MET A 149 7.41 4.77 -1.71
CA MET A 149 7.31 5.74 -2.79
C MET A 149 8.67 6.15 -3.40
N ARG A 150 9.79 5.94 -2.69
CA ARG A 150 11.14 6.20 -3.21
C ARG A 150 11.69 5.07 -4.06
N VAL A 151 11.07 3.89 -4.02
CA VAL A 151 11.47 2.79 -4.88
C VAL A 151 10.96 3.09 -6.30
N ARG A 152 11.87 3.29 -7.25
CA ARG A 152 11.50 3.61 -8.64
C ARG A 152 11.50 2.34 -9.48
N LEU A 153 10.62 2.32 -10.47
CA LEU A 153 10.52 1.23 -11.46
C LEU A 153 11.84 1.02 -12.22
N LEU A 154 12.64 2.09 -12.38
CA LEU A 154 13.96 2.05 -13.01
C LEU A 154 15.01 1.29 -12.19
N ASP A 155 14.89 1.31 -10.86
CA ASP A 155 15.85 0.66 -9.96
C ASP A 155 15.60 -0.85 -9.82
N MET A 156 14.47 -1.34 -10.35
CA MET A 156 14.09 -2.74 -10.35
C MET A 156 14.73 -3.55 -11.46
N SER A 157 14.90 -4.85 -11.25
CA SER A 157 15.19 -5.78 -12.35
C SER A 157 14.03 -5.82 -13.37
N ASN A 158 14.28 -6.28 -14.59
CA ASN A 158 13.20 -6.45 -15.59
C ASN A 158 12.15 -7.47 -15.12
N ALA A 159 12.59 -8.53 -14.43
CA ALA A 159 11.70 -9.54 -13.86
C ALA A 159 10.80 -8.98 -12.76
N ASP A 160 11.34 -8.13 -11.87
CA ASP A 160 10.54 -7.50 -10.81
C ASP A 160 9.55 -6.48 -11.39
N VAL A 161 9.90 -5.78 -12.48
CA VAL A 161 8.97 -4.89 -13.19
C VAL A 161 7.81 -5.68 -13.81
N ASP A 162 8.10 -6.78 -14.49
CA ASP A 162 7.05 -7.63 -15.06
C ASP A 162 6.15 -8.21 -13.96
N GLN A 163 6.74 -8.68 -12.86
CA GLN A 163 5.99 -9.16 -11.70
C GLN A 163 5.14 -8.05 -11.06
N TYR A 164 5.71 -6.86 -10.86
CA TYR A 164 5.01 -5.71 -10.27
C TYR A 164 3.81 -5.29 -11.12
N LEU A 165 4.04 -5.05 -12.41
CA LEU A 165 2.99 -4.62 -13.33
C LEU A 165 1.93 -5.72 -13.53
N GLY A 166 2.35 -6.99 -13.55
CA GLY A 166 1.44 -8.13 -13.57
C GLY A 166 0.51 -8.16 -12.35
N LEU A 167 1.04 -7.96 -11.14
CA LEU A 167 0.25 -7.87 -9.91
C LEU A 167 -0.61 -6.61 -9.87
N LEU A 168 -0.09 -5.47 -10.30
CA LEU A 168 -0.84 -4.22 -10.35
C LEU A 168 -2.06 -4.32 -11.28
N TYR A 169 -1.90 -4.98 -12.43
CA TYR A 169 -3.04 -5.28 -13.31
C TYR A 169 -4.12 -6.09 -12.57
N LYS A 170 -3.73 -7.13 -11.81
CA LYS A 170 -4.69 -7.94 -11.03
C LYS A 170 -5.38 -7.11 -9.95
N VAL A 171 -4.64 -6.23 -9.27
CA VAL A 171 -5.21 -5.30 -8.27
C VAL A 171 -6.27 -4.40 -8.91
N VAL A 172 -5.97 -3.76 -10.04
CA VAL A 172 -6.92 -2.90 -10.77
C VAL A 172 -8.14 -3.71 -11.22
N LEU A 173 -7.94 -4.90 -11.78
CA LEU A 173 -9.03 -5.78 -12.22
C LEU A 173 -9.90 -6.23 -11.04
N SER A 174 -9.30 -6.65 -9.93
CA SER A 174 -10.00 -7.06 -8.71
C SER A 174 -10.80 -5.91 -8.10
N TYR A 175 -10.26 -4.69 -8.11
CA TYR A 175 -10.98 -3.49 -7.71
C TYR A 175 -12.18 -3.23 -8.63
N ALA A 176 -11.96 -3.17 -9.95
CA ALA A 176 -13.00 -2.90 -10.94
C ALA A 176 -14.12 -3.96 -10.97
N SER A 177 -13.78 -5.23 -10.71
CA SER A 177 -14.77 -6.32 -10.67
C SER A 177 -15.70 -6.28 -9.45
N GLY A 178 -15.37 -5.48 -8.43
CA GLY A 178 -16.17 -5.38 -7.20
C GLY A 178 -16.24 -6.70 -6.42
N ALA A 179 -15.26 -7.59 -6.56
CA ALA A 179 -15.22 -8.85 -5.84
C ALA A 179 -15.33 -8.62 -4.31
N PRO A 180 -15.99 -9.52 -3.56
CA PRO A 180 -16.17 -9.33 -2.12
C PRO A 180 -14.84 -9.47 -1.38
N ILE A 181 -14.61 -8.59 -0.40
CA ILE A 181 -13.48 -8.71 0.53
C ILE A 181 -13.84 -9.70 1.62
N GLN A 182 -13.02 -10.75 1.77
CA GLN A 182 -13.15 -11.64 2.93
C GLN A 182 -12.65 -10.91 4.18
N THR A 183 -13.46 -10.90 5.23
CA THR A 183 -13.06 -10.32 6.53
C THR A 183 -12.90 -11.46 7.53
N PRO A 184 -11.71 -11.64 8.14
CA PRO A 184 -11.49 -12.68 9.13
C PRO A 184 -12.44 -12.51 10.33
N THR A 185 -12.92 -13.62 10.88
CA THR A 185 -13.65 -13.61 12.16
C THR A 185 -12.70 -13.26 13.30
N ARG A 186 -13.25 -12.90 14.48
CA ARG A 186 -12.43 -12.62 15.67
C ARG A 186 -11.48 -13.78 16.03
N ASP A 187 -11.97 -15.01 15.96
CA ASP A 187 -11.19 -16.21 16.29
C ASP A 187 -10.09 -16.44 15.25
N GLN A 188 -10.38 -16.20 13.97
CA GLN A 188 -9.40 -16.26 12.89
C GLN A 188 -8.31 -15.20 13.05
N SER A 189 -8.67 -13.97 13.40
CA SER A 189 -7.71 -12.90 13.69
C SER A 189 -6.83 -13.24 14.90
N ALA A 190 -7.41 -13.78 15.97
CA ALA A 190 -6.64 -14.22 17.14
C ALA A 190 -5.66 -15.36 16.80
N ALA A 191 -6.10 -16.34 16.00
CA ALA A 191 -5.24 -17.41 15.50
C ALA A 191 -4.11 -16.86 14.61
N GLY A 192 -4.43 -15.93 13.70
CA GLY A 192 -3.47 -15.25 12.86
C GLY A 192 -2.41 -14.50 13.68
N GLN A 193 -2.81 -13.73 14.68
CA GLN A 193 -1.90 -13.01 15.57
C GLN A 193 -0.99 -13.96 16.37
N ALA A 194 -1.54 -15.04 16.92
CA ALA A 194 -0.74 -16.04 17.64
C ALA A 194 0.30 -16.70 16.73
N ARG A 195 -0.07 -16.99 15.47
CA ARG A 195 0.86 -17.51 14.46
C ARG A 195 1.90 -16.49 14.03
N LEU A 196 1.52 -15.22 13.88
CA LEU A 196 2.46 -14.14 13.57
C LEU A 196 3.51 -13.99 14.66
N SER A 197 3.12 -14.01 15.94
CA SER A 197 4.07 -13.94 17.06
C SER A 197 5.07 -15.10 17.04
N GLN A 198 4.61 -16.31 16.71
CA GLN A 198 5.49 -17.47 16.54
C GLN A 198 6.45 -17.29 15.35
N ALA A 199 5.95 -16.77 14.22
CA ALA A 199 6.74 -16.55 13.03
C ALA A 199 7.79 -15.44 13.23
N ILE A 200 7.46 -14.35 13.93
CA ILE A 200 8.41 -13.29 14.30
C ILE A 200 9.51 -13.86 15.19
N ALA A 201 9.15 -14.68 16.19
CA ALA A 201 10.16 -15.31 17.04
C ALA A 201 11.08 -16.24 16.25
N ALA A 202 10.55 -16.99 15.28
CA ALA A 202 11.36 -17.81 14.39
C ALA A 202 12.28 -16.98 13.47
N GLU A 203 11.76 -15.89 12.89
CA GLU A 203 12.51 -14.96 12.03
C GLU A 203 13.69 -14.32 12.80
N LEU A 204 13.45 -13.93 14.05
CA LEU A 204 14.47 -13.41 14.96
C LEU A 204 15.33 -14.52 15.59
N GLN A 205 15.18 -15.77 15.16
CA GLN A 205 15.94 -16.93 15.66
C GLN A 205 15.84 -17.15 17.18
N ALA A 206 14.73 -16.68 17.77
CA ALA A 206 14.49 -16.63 19.21
C ALA A 206 15.62 -15.91 20.00
N ASP A 207 16.35 -14.99 19.36
CA ASP A 207 17.37 -14.17 20.01
C ASP A 207 16.70 -13.22 21.04
N PRO A 208 17.06 -13.30 22.34
CA PRO A 208 16.40 -12.51 23.38
C PRO A 208 16.50 -11.00 23.16
N ASP A 209 17.66 -10.49 22.75
CA ASP A 209 17.90 -9.06 22.55
C ASP A 209 17.06 -8.52 21.38
N SER A 210 16.98 -9.28 20.28
CA SER A 210 16.16 -8.94 19.12
C SER A 210 14.67 -9.02 19.44
N LEU A 211 14.23 -10.01 20.23
CA LEU A 211 12.85 -10.14 20.69
C LEU A 211 12.46 -8.96 21.58
N ASP A 212 13.31 -8.58 22.54
CA ASP A 212 13.06 -7.45 23.43
C ASP A 212 13.02 -6.14 22.65
N ARG A 213 13.95 -5.93 21.71
CA ARG A 213 13.94 -4.77 20.80
C ARG A 213 12.67 -4.71 19.98
N TYR A 214 12.25 -5.83 19.38
CA TYR A 214 11.03 -5.89 18.58
C TYR A 214 9.80 -5.59 19.44
N ALA A 215 9.68 -6.21 20.62
CA ALA A 215 8.57 -5.99 21.54
C ALA A 215 8.51 -4.54 22.05
N TYR A 216 9.67 -3.94 22.34
CA TYR A 216 9.77 -2.55 22.77
C TYR A 216 9.19 -1.60 21.72
N TYR A 217 9.64 -1.69 20.46
CA TYR A 217 9.16 -0.79 19.41
C TYR A 217 7.77 -1.13 18.90
N ALA A 218 7.32 -2.39 19.02
CA ALA A 218 5.93 -2.76 18.73
C ALA A 218 4.95 -2.09 19.70
N SER A 219 5.34 -1.93 20.96
CA SER A 219 4.54 -1.25 22.00
C SER A 219 4.79 0.26 22.07
N HIS A 220 5.94 0.75 21.58
CA HIS A 220 6.34 2.15 21.59
C HIS A 220 6.75 2.63 20.18
N PRO A 221 5.85 2.63 19.19
CA PRO A 221 6.20 2.95 17.80
C PRO A 221 6.74 4.38 17.64
N SER A 222 6.34 5.33 18.49
CA SER A 222 6.87 6.71 18.49
C SER A 222 8.31 6.81 18.97
N ALA A 223 8.85 5.78 19.64
CA ALA A 223 10.25 5.72 20.08
C ALA A 223 11.17 5.10 19.01
N ALA A 224 10.61 4.49 17.96
CA ALA A 224 11.37 3.84 16.90
C ALA A 224 12.08 4.88 16.01
N THR A 225 13.38 4.69 15.81
CA THR A 225 14.10 5.43 14.77
C THR A 225 13.69 4.93 13.38
N PRO A 226 13.95 5.68 12.29
CA PRO A 226 13.76 5.18 10.93
C PRO A 226 14.40 3.81 10.67
N ALA A 227 15.59 3.55 11.24
CA ALA A 227 16.27 2.26 11.11
C ALA A 227 15.53 1.14 11.86
N ASP A 228 15.00 1.43 13.05
CA ASP A 228 14.17 0.47 13.80
C ASP A 228 12.89 0.13 13.04
N THR A 229 12.21 1.14 12.49
CA THR A 229 11.01 0.92 11.67
C THR A 229 11.31 0.08 10.44
N CYS A 230 12.43 0.36 9.75
CA CYS A 230 12.87 -0.41 8.60
C CYS A 230 13.13 -1.88 8.95
N TRP A 231 13.92 -2.10 10.00
CA TRP A 231 14.28 -3.42 10.48
C TRP A 231 13.04 -4.20 10.92
N MET A 232 12.17 -3.61 11.74
CA MET A 232 10.92 -4.25 12.17
C MET A 232 10.03 -4.60 11.00
N THR A 233 9.89 -3.70 10.02
CA THR A 233 9.03 -3.97 8.85
C THR A 233 9.55 -5.17 8.06
N ARG A 234 10.86 -5.30 7.87
CA ARG A 234 11.47 -6.48 7.21
C ARG A 234 11.19 -7.76 8.00
N VAL A 235 11.46 -7.75 9.31
CA VAL A 235 11.19 -8.90 10.19
C VAL A 235 9.73 -9.33 10.09
N THR A 236 8.79 -8.38 10.21
CA THR A 236 7.36 -8.67 10.11
C THR A 236 6.97 -9.24 8.75
N MET A 237 7.49 -8.68 7.66
CA MET A 237 7.15 -9.13 6.31
C MET A 237 7.70 -10.53 6.02
N HIS A 238 8.95 -10.83 6.41
CA HIS A 238 9.51 -12.18 6.30
C HIS A 238 8.76 -13.19 7.16
N ALA A 239 8.42 -12.82 8.40
CA ALA A 239 7.59 -13.64 9.28
C ALA A 239 6.22 -13.95 8.64
N ILE A 240 5.54 -12.96 8.06
CA ILE A 240 4.27 -13.14 7.35
C ILE A 240 4.43 -14.10 6.15
N ILE A 241 5.52 -13.97 5.37
CA ILE A 241 5.77 -14.87 4.23
C ILE A 241 5.94 -16.32 4.69
N ALA A 242 6.59 -16.53 5.83
CA ALA A 242 6.82 -17.85 6.41
C ALA A 242 5.55 -18.48 7.03
N MET A 243 4.50 -17.71 7.27
CA MET A 243 3.24 -18.23 7.84
C MET A 243 2.49 -19.16 6.85
N PRO A 244 1.79 -20.18 7.38
CA PRO A 244 0.86 -21.00 6.60
C PRO A 244 -0.30 -20.20 5.98
N GLY A 245 -0.91 -20.79 4.94
CA GLY A 245 -1.88 -20.15 4.05
C GLY A 245 -3.05 -19.42 4.71
N PRO A 246 -3.94 -20.08 5.47
CA PRO A 246 -5.12 -19.38 5.96
C PRO A 246 -4.76 -18.33 7.03
N GLU A 247 -3.87 -18.65 7.97
CA GLU A 247 -3.52 -17.75 9.07
C GLU A 247 -2.75 -16.51 8.62
N ARG A 248 -1.93 -16.63 7.57
CA ARG A 248 -1.26 -15.47 6.95
C ARG A 248 -2.28 -14.44 6.47
N ASP A 249 -3.33 -14.90 5.79
CA ASP A 249 -4.34 -14.00 5.24
C ASP A 249 -5.22 -13.37 6.32
N TYR A 250 -5.41 -14.05 7.46
CA TYR A 250 -6.05 -13.47 8.63
C TYR A 250 -5.28 -12.28 9.23
N VAL A 251 -3.97 -12.22 9.01
CA VAL A 251 -3.11 -11.09 9.41
C VAL A 251 -3.04 -10.03 8.32
N LEU A 252 -2.90 -10.45 7.06
CA LEU A 252 -2.73 -9.54 5.94
C LEU A 252 -3.96 -8.65 5.72
N LEU A 253 -5.16 -9.23 5.69
CA LEU A 253 -6.38 -8.51 5.32
C LEU A 253 -6.69 -7.33 6.24
N PRO A 254 -6.62 -7.45 7.59
CA PRO A 254 -6.74 -6.29 8.47
C PRO A 254 -5.65 -5.24 8.25
N SER A 255 -4.39 -5.65 8.05
CA SER A 255 -3.26 -4.72 7.86
C SER A 255 -3.35 -3.90 6.56
N ILE A 256 -4.06 -4.44 5.56
CA ILE A 256 -4.35 -3.75 4.30
C ILE A 256 -5.48 -2.71 4.52
N ARG A 257 -6.51 -3.06 5.31
CA ARG A 257 -7.75 -2.27 5.45
C ARG A 257 -7.75 -1.21 6.56
N GLU A 258 -7.02 -1.40 7.65
CA GLU A 258 -6.90 -0.38 8.73
C GLU A 258 -6.37 0.98 8.21
N ARG A 259 -5.83 0.99 6.98
CA ARG A 259 -5.34 2.18 6.27
C ARG A 259 -6.46 3.10 5.76
N ASP A 260 -7.63 2.55 5.43
CA ASP A 260 -8.73 3.32 4.83
C ASP A 260 -9.43 4.19 5.88
N HIS A 261 -9.68 3.63 7.08
CA HIS A 261 -10.29 4.38 8.19
C HIS A 261 -9.42 5.54 8.70
N ALA A 262 -8.10 5.45 8.56
CA ALA A 262 -7.20 6.54 8.90
C ALA A 262 -7.23 7.69 7.86
N ALA A 263 -7.49 7.39 6.59
CA ALA A 263 -7.68 8.41 5.54
C ALA A 263 -9.05 9.11 5.70
N GLU A 264 -10.12 8.35 5.94
CA GLU A 264 -11.46 8.89 6.22
C GLU A 264 -11.48 9.80 7.46
N SER A 265 -10.73 9.45 8.51
CA SER A 265 -10.62 10.27 9.74
C SER A 265 -9.89 11.60 9.54
N ARG A 266 -9.15 11.79 8.44
CA ARG A 266 -8.48 13.05 8.09
C ARG A 266 -9.35 13.96 7.23
N GLY A 267 -10.25 13.40 6.42
CA GLY A 267 -11.22 14.15 5.62
C GLY A 267 -12.29 14.87 6.46
N ASN A 268 -12.55 14.39 7.69
CA ASN A 268 -13.57 14.95 8.58
C ASN A 268 -13.07 15.99 9.60
N ARG A 269 -11.83 16.50 9.47
CA ARG A 269 -11.42 17.70 10.22
C ARG A 269 -11.86 18.96 9.47
N VAL A 270 -13.16 19.25 9.57
CA VAL A 270 -13.61 20.64 9.52
C VAL A 270 -12.95 21.35 10.72
N PRO A 271 -12.19 22.43 10.54
CA PRO A 271 -11.75 23.24 11.68
C PRO A 271 -13.01 23.69 12.40
N ASP A 272 -13.11 23.48 13.71
CA ASP A 272 -14.10 24.16 14.53
C ASP A 272 -13.95 25.66 14.27
N THR A 273 -14.82 26.17 13.40
CA THR A 273 -15.01 27.59 13.21
C THR A 273 -15.44 28.14 14.54
N ALA A 274 -14.51 28.86 15.16
CA ALA A 274 -14.71 29.91 16.14
C ALA A 274 -16.14 29.98 16.67
N GLN A 275 -16.35 29.35 17.83
CA GLN A 275 -17.49 29.66 18.67
C GLN A 275 -17.50 31.17 18.92
N PRO A 276 -18.51 31.92 18.44
CA PRO A 276 -18.57 33.34 18.74
C PRO A 276 -18.77 33.51 20.25
N PRO A 277 -18.13 34.52 20.87
CA PRO A 277 -18.30 34.77 22.29
C PRO A 277 -19.78 35.02 22.58
N SER A 278 -20.32 34.22 23.51
CA SER A 278 -21.67 34.37 24.03
C SER A 278 -21.90 35.82 24.47
N ALA A 279 -22.87 36.49 23.85
CA ALA A 279 -23.30 37.81 24.27
C ALA A 279 -23.84 37.74 25.71
N GLU A 280 -23.30 38.59 26.57
CA GLU A 280 -23.79 38.79 27.93
C GLU A 280 -25.25 39.25 27.92
N PRO A 281 -26.11 38.74 28.82
CA PRO A 281 -27.48 39.23 28.96
C PRO A 281 -27.48 40.64 29.57
N GLN A 282 -27.93 41.63 28.80
CA GLN A 282 -28.36 42.91 29.35
C GLN A 282 -29.59 42.68 30.25
N MET A 283 -29.40 42.75 31.56
CA MET A 283 -30.51 42.93 32.50
C MET A 283 -30.98 44.38 32.44
N HIS A 284 -32.16 44.58 31.87
CA HIS A 284 -33.02 45.72 32.19
C HIS A 284 -33.68 45.48 33.56
N GLY A 285 -33.48 46.43 34.46
CA GLY A 285 -34.24 46.60 35.70
C GLY A 285 -34.57 48.10 35.87
N PRO A 286 -35.67 48.41 36.57
CA PRO A 286 -36.61 49.50 36.29
C PRO A 286 -36.09 50.93 36.47
#